data_AF-A0A444YN33-F1
#
_entry.id   AF-A0A444YN33-F1
#
_cell.length_a   1.000
_cell.length_b   1.000
_cell.length_c   1.000
_cell.angle_alpha   90.00
_cell.angle_beta   90.00
_cell.angle_gamma   90.00
#
_symmetry.space_group_name_H-M   'P 1'
#
loop_
_entity.id
_entity.type
_entity.pdbx_description
1 polymer ?
#
loop_
_entity_poly.entity_id
_entity_poly.type
_entity_poly.pdbx_seq_one_letter_code
_entity_poly.pdbx_strand_id
1 'polypeptide(L)' 'MKEKNKNFFFELELEVDHSIKIAFWADARSRTTCEYFGDVISFDTTYNTIR' A
#
# COMPACT_ATOMS: atom_id res chain seq x y z
N MET A 1 -9.26 -10.00 -2.88
CA MET A 1 -8.68 -9.15 -3.95
C MET A 1 -7.58 -9.88 -4.72
N LYS A 2 -6.61 -10.48 -4.04
CA LYS A 2 -5.55 -11.28 -4.67
C LYS A 2 -6.05 -12.47 -5.51
N GLU A 3 -7.13 -13.12 -5.10
CA GLU A 3 -7.78 -14.20 -5.87
C GLU A 3 -8.39 -13.74 -7.20
N LYS A 4 -8.88 -12.50 -7.26
CA LYS A 4 -9.44 -11.91 -8.48
C LYS A 4 -8.35 -11.38 -9.41
N ASN A 5 -7.19 -11.01 -8.87
CA ASN A 5 -6.06 -10.51 -9.63
C ASN A 5 -4.75 -10.94 -8.96
N LYS A 6 -4.06 -11.91 -9.57
CA LYS A 6 -2.80 -12.45 -9.06
C LYS A 6 -1.67 -11.41 -8.97
N ASN A 7 -1.76 -10.32 -9.74
CA ASN A 7 -0.77 -9.26 -9.76
C ASN A 7 -1.04 -8.17 -8.71
N PHE A 8 -2.17 -8.23 -8.00
CA PHE A 8 -2.43 -7.38 -6.84
C PHE A 8 -1.46 -7.70 -5.69
N PHE A 9 -0.81 -6.67 -5.15
CA PHE A 9 0.09 -6.77 -4.01
C PHE A 9 -0.49 -6.01 -2.82
N PHE A 10 -0.30 -6.55 -1.62
CA PHE A 10 -0.58 -5.84 -0.38
C PHE A 10 0.32 -6.36 0.75
N GLU A 11 0.56 -5.49 1.72
CA GLU A 11 1.29 -5.76 2.95
C GLU A 11 0.57 -5.03 4.10
N LEU A 12 0.41 -5.72 5.22
CA LEU A 12 -0.26 -5.20 6.40
C LEU A 12 0.56 -5.58 7.63
N GLU A 13 1.01 -4.58 8.39
CA GLU A 13 1.66 -4.76 9.68
C GLU A 13 0.74 -4.23 10.78
N LEU A 14 0.50 -5.07 11.79
CA LEU A 14 -0.30 -4.74 12.96
C LEU A 14 0.59 -4.57 14.19
N GLU A 15 0.17 -3.70 15.10
CA GLU A 15 0.74 -3.62 16.44
C GLU A 15 0.14 -4.68 17.38
N VAL A 16 0.66 -4.75 18.61
CA VAL A 16 0.22 -5.72 19.64
C VAL A 16 -1.26 -5.49 20.02
N ASP A 17 -1.71 -4.25 20.02
CA ASP A 17 -3.10 -3.87 20.30
C ASP A 17 -4.04 -4.05 19.09
N HIS A 18 -3.53 -4.65 18.01
CA HIS A 18 -4.23 -4.87 16.74
C HIS A 18 -4.53 -3.59 15.95
N SER A 19 -3.92 -2.46 16.33
CA SER A 19 -3.92 -1.26 15.49
C SER A 19 -3.06 -1.47 14.23
N ILE A 20 -3.37 -0.74 13.16
CA ILE A 20 -2.63 -0.82 11.90
C ILE A 20 -1.41 0.08 12.01
N LYS A 21 -0.22 -0.53 11.93
CA LYS A 21 1.06 0.19 11.87
C LYS A 21 1.43 0.56 10.45
N ILE A 22 1.27 -0.38 9.51
CA ILE A 22 1.55 -0.19 8.09
C ILE A 22 0.44 -0.85 7.28
N ALA A 23 -0.09 -0.12 6.31
CA ALA A 23 -0.94 -0.67 5.26
C ALA A 23 -0.41 -0.20 3.91
N PHE A 24 0.00 -1.15 3.07
CA PHE A 24 0.43 -0.90 1.71
C PHE A 24 -0.34 -1.79 0.75
N TRP A 25 -0.73 -1.25 -0.40
CA TRP A 25 -1.27 -2.04 -1.49
C TRP A 25 -0.96 -1.39 -2.84
N ALA A 26 -0.83 -2.23 -3.86
CA ALA A 26 -0.67 -1.80 -5.24
C ALA A 26 -1.47 -2.71 -6.16
N ASP A 27 -2.33 -2.12 -6.98
CA ASP A 27 -3.04 -2.87 -8.00
C ASP A 27 -2.11 -3.22 -9.18
N ALA A 28 -2.54 -4.20 -9.97
CA ALA A 28 -1.72 -4.71 -11.07
C ALA A 28 -1.34 -3.62 -12.09
N ARG A 29 -2.26 -2.69 -12.39
CA ARG A 29 -1.99 -1.62 -13.35
C ARG A 29 -0.95 -0.67 -12.78
N SER A 30 -1.10 -0.24 -11.53
CA SER A 30 -0.13 0.63 -10.88
C SER A 30 1.27 0.02 -10.84
N ARG A 31 1.38 -1.29 -10.58
CA ARG A 31 2.66 -2.01 -10.63
C ARG A 31 3.26 -2.05 -12.04
N THR A 32 2.46 -2.40 -13.05
CA THR A 32 2.94 -2.42 -14.45
C THR A 32 3.34 -1.03 -14.94
N THR A 33 2.59 0.01 -14.59
CA THR A 33 2.92 1.40 -14.91
C THR A 33 4.22 1.82 -14.23
N CYS A 34 4.39 1.52 -12.93
CA CYS A 34 5.62 1.80 -12.19
C CYS A 34 6.84 1.06 -12.78
N GLU A 35 6.68 -0.19 -13.19
CA GLU A 35 7.75 -0.96 -13.86
C GLU A 35 8.12 -0.38 -15.24
N TYR A 36 7.14 0.15 -15.98
CA TYR A 36 7.34 0.72 -17.32
C TYR A 36 7.98 2.11 -17.29
N PHE A 37 7.45 3.02 -16.47
CA PHE A 37 7.94 4.41 -16.40
C PHE A 37 9.10 4.58 -15.42
N GLY A 38 9.22 3.70 -14.43
CA GLY A 38 10.28 3.74 -13.41
C GLY A 38 10.12 4.87 -12.38
N ASP A 39 9.00 5.61 -12.41
CA ASP A 39 8.71 6.70 -11.50
C ASP A 39 7.42 6.47 -10.69
N VAL A 40 7.39 7.08 -9.51
CA VAL A 40 6.21 7.13 -8.65
C VAL A 40 6.18 8.47 -7.92
N ILE A 41 5.01 9.09 -7.85
CA ILE A 41 4.76 10.27 -7.02
C ILE A 41 4.05 9.79 -5.76
N SER A 42 4.67 9.98 -4.59
CA SER A 42 4.02 9.68 -3.31
C SER A 42 3.62 10.96 -2.59
N PHE A 43 2.45 10.92 -1.94
CA PHE A 43 2.00 11.96 -1.02
C PHE A 43 1.95 11.35 0.36
N ASP A 44 2.72 11.90 1.29
CA ASP A 44 2.64 11.50 2.69
C ASP A 44 1.52 12.29 3.38
N THR A 45 0.54 11.59 3.93
CA THR A 45 -0.48 12.18 4.80
C THR A 45 -0.26 11.68 6.22
N THR A 46 0.69 12.27 6.93
CA THR A 46 0.83 12.05 8.37
C THR A 46 -0.39 12.63 9.09
N TYR A 47 -1.35 11.78 9.48
CA TYR A 47 -2.51 12.17 10.31
C TYR A 47 -2.12 12.08 11.78
N ASN A 48 -1.88 13.23 12.41
CA ASN A 48 -1.45 13.32 13.80
C ASN A 48 -2.69 13.46 14.70
N THR A 49 -3.13 12.36 15.32
CA THR A 49 -4.11 12.44 16.41
C THR A 49 -3.36 12.80 17.70
N ILE A 50 -3.18 14.11 17.93
CA ILE A 50 -2.72 14.58 19.24
C ILE A 50 -3.76 14.08 20.26
N ARG A 51 -3.31 13.21 21.17
CA ARG A 51 -4.10 12.68 22.28
C ARG A 51 -3.87 13.52 23.53
#